data_AF-A0A1Y6C5G2-F1
#
_entry.id   AF-A0A1Y6C5G2-F1
#
_cell.length_a   1.000
_cell.length_b   1.000
_cell.length_c   1.000
_cell.angle_alpha   90.00
_cell.angle_beta   90.00
_cell.angle_gamma   90.00
#
_symmetry.space_group_name_H-M   'P 1'
#
loop_
_entity.id
_entity.type
_entity.pdbx_description
1 polymer ?
#
loop_
_entity_poly.entity_id
_entity_poly.type
_entity_poly.pdbx_seq_one_letter_code
_entity_poly.pdbx_strand_id
1 'polypeptide(L)'
;MKVIQDCKCCGEKTRVRHRDFSPHAWAVLMHWEEIDASAVGQPICDSCYDDLRELLIERSREVDAAMAHGQIQQLQFVVDQTLSKVRDTPIAS
;
A
#
# COMPACT_ATOMS: atom_id res chain seq x y z
N MET A 1 -3.88 -9.66 -13.15
CA MET A 1 -3.96 -11.14 -12.98
C MET A 1 -3.97 -11.44 -11.48
N LYS A 2 -4.77 -12.40 -11.01
CA LYS A 2 -4.73 -12.85 -9.59
C LYS A 2 -3.86 -14.11 -9.50
N VAL A 3 -2.94 -14.16 -8.54
CA VAL A 3 -2.06 -15.32 -8.29
C VAL A 3 -2.24 -15.79 -6.85
N ILE A 4 -2.02 -17.08 -6.58
CA ILE A 4 -2.04 -17.61 -5.20
C ILE A 4 -0.63 -17.51 -4.64
N GLN A 5 -0.45 -16.64 -3.65
CA GLN A 5 0.81 -16.44 -2.91
C GLN A 5 0.49 -15.83 -1.54
N ASP A 6 1.51 -15.65 -0.72
CA ASP A 6 1.37 -15.00 0.59
C ASP A 6 1.07 -13.51 0.42
N CYS A 7 0.02 -13.04 1.08
CA CYS A 7 -0.32 -11.61 1.11
C CYS A 7 0.76 -10.85 1.86
N LYS A 8 1.31 -9.80 1.25
CA LYS A 8 2.32 -8.96 1.91
C LYS A 8 1.78 -8.06 3.02
N CYS A 9 0.46 -8.01 3.20
CA CYS A 9 -0.21 -7.27 4.27
C CYS A 9 -0.50 -8.18 5.48
N CYS A 10 -1.25 -9.28 5.30
CA CYS A 10 -1.65 -10.16 6.41
C CYS A 10 -0.86 -11.47 6.52
N GLY A 11 0.00 -11.80 5.56
CA GLY A 11 0.76 -13.05 5.52
C GLY A 11 -0.04 -14.29 5.09
N GLU A 12 -1.36 -14.19 4.87
CA GLU A 12 -2.17 -15.33 4.47
C GLU A 12 -1.90 -15.77 3.02
N LYS A 13 -1.84 -17.09 2.81
CA LYS A 13 -1.71 -17.69 1.48
C LYS A 13 -3.06 -17.68 0.75
N THR A 14 -3.26 -16.69 -0.10
CA THR A 14 -4.56 -16.46 -0.75
C THR A 14 -4.39 -15.88 -2.15
N ARG A 15 -5.51 -15.58 -2.82
CA ARG A 15 -5.51 -14.90 -4.11
C ARG A 15 -5.16 -13.42 -3.90
N VAL A 16 -4.07 -12.99 -4.50
CA VAL A 16 -3.61 -11.61 -4.43
C VAL A 16 -3.48 -10.99 -5.81
N ARG A 17 -3.49 -9.65 -5.86
CA ARG A 17 -3.19 -8.86 -7.06
C ARG A 17 -2.56 -7.54 -6.66
N HIS A 18 -1.81 -6.92 -7.59
CA HIS A 18 -1.35 -5.55 -7.45
C HIS A 18 -2.54 -4.59 -7.27
N ARG A 19 -2.29 -3.55 -6.48
CA ARG A 19 -3.27 -2.50 -6.16
C ARG A 19 -2.73 -1.16 -6.59
N ASP A 20 -3.61 -0.36 -7.19
CA ASP A 20 -3.29 0.95 -7.72
C ASP A 20 -3.58 2.05 -6.68
N PHE A 21 -3.08 1.88 -5.46
CA PHE A 21 -3.07 2.98 -4.50
C PHE A 21 -2.10 4.06 -4.97
N SER A 22 -2.45 5.32 -4.77
CA SER A 22 -1.55 6.44 -5.03
C SER A 22 -0.36 6.40 -4.06
N PRO A 23 0.79 7.03 -4.41
CA PRO A 23 1.91 7.13 -3.49
C PRO A 23 1.55 7.77 -2.13
N HIS A 24 0.65 8.76 -2.16
CA HIS A 24 0.14 9.40 -0.95
C HIS A 24 -0.67 8.43 -0.09
N ALA A 25 -1.55 7.62 -0.70
CA ALA A 25 -2.33 6.62 0.04
C ALA A 25 -1.41 5.59 0.70
N TRP A 26 -0.40 5.10 -0.01
CA TRP A 26 0.61 4.21 0.57
C TRP A 26 1.37 4.86 1.73
N ALA A 27 1.78 6.13 1.58
CA ALA A 27 2.52 6.85 2.61
C ALA A 27 1.68 7.07 3.87
N VAL A 28 0.39 7.36 3.73
CA VAL A 28 -0.53 7.50 4.87
C VAL A 28 -0.78 6.17 5.56
N LEU A 29 -1.02 5.09 4.80
CA LEU A 29 -1.18 3.76 5.39
C LEU A 29 0.07 3.32 6.18
N MET A 30 1.26 3.64 5.69
CA MET A 30 2.50 3.44 6.45
C MET A 30 2.59 4.33 7.69
N HIS A 31 2.16 5.59 7.59
CA HIS A 31 2.15 6.51 8.74
C HIS A 31 1.22 6.03 9.85
N TRP A 32 0.13 5.37 9.49
CA TRP A 32 -0.81 4.75 10.43
C TRP A 32 -0.41 3.35 10.90
N GLU A 33 0.76 2.85 10.47
CA GLU A 33 1.25 1.50 10.81
C GLU A 33 0.33 0.36 10.35
N GLU A 34 -0.54 0.62 9.38
CA GLU A 34 -1.47 -0.38 8.81
C GLU A 34 -0.76 -1.33 7.84
N ILE A 35 0.36 -0.87 7.27
CA ILE A 35 1.20 -1.64 6.38
C ILE A 35 2.68 -1.34 6.62
N ASP A 36 3.51 -2.31 6.26
CA ASP A 36 4.95 -2.13 6.18
C ASP A 36 5.40 -1.59 4.81
N ALA A 37 6.59 -0.98 4.78
CA ALA A 37 7.27 -0.59 3.53
C ALA A 37 7.42 -1.76 2.55
N SER A 38 7.53 -2.99 3.07
CA SER A 38 7.65 -4.20 2.25
C SER A 38 6.37 -4.59 1.50
N ALA A 39 5.21 -4.08 1.94
CA ALA A 39 3.92 -4.32 1.29
C ALA A 39 3.62 -3.29 0.18
N VAL A 40 4.32 -2.16 0.17
CA VAL A 40 4.10 -1.07 -0.80
C VAL A 40 4.32 -1.55 -2.23
N GLY A 41 3.30 -1.38 -3.05
CA GLY A 41 3.31 -1.82 -4.46
C GLY A 41 3.24 -3.33 -4.65
N GLN A 42 3.31 -4.13 -3.59
CA GLN A 42 3.25 -5.59 -3.69
C GLN A 42 1.81 -6.09 -3.85
N PRO A 43 1.60 -7.33 -4.35
CA PRO A 43 0.29 -7.91 -4.41
C PRO A 43 -0.29 -8.19 -3.01
N ILE A 44 -1.51 -7.71 -2.77
CA ILE A 44 -2.26 -7.98 -1.53
C ILE A 44 -3.61 -8.64 -1.85
N CYS A 45 -4.18 -9.32 -0.84
CA CYS A 45 -5.46 -10.00 -0.97
C CYS A 45 -6.62 -9.01 -1.11
N ASP A 46 -7.80 -9.48 -1.49
CA ASP A 46 -8.97 -8.61 -1.61
C ASP A 46 -9.44 -8.09 -0.24
N SER A 47 -9.38 -8.91 0.83
CA SER A 47 -9.77 -8.48 2.19
C SER A 47 -8.95 -7.30 2.68
N CYS A 48 -7.62 -7.42 2.74
CA CYS A 48 -6.76 -6.32 3.19
C CYS A 48 -6.91 -5.09 2.28
N TYR A 49 -7.14 -5.28 0.99
CA TYR A 49 -7.39 -4.14 0.10
C TYR A 49 -8.68 -3.40 0.46
N ASP A 50 -9.75 -4.13 0.76
CA ASP A 50 -11.04 -3.55 1.13
C ASP A 50 -10.93 -2.85 2.50
N ASP A 51 -10.29 -3.49 3.49
CA ASP A 51 -10.05 -2.91 4.83
C ASP A 51 -9.25 -1.59 4.75
N LEU A 52 -8.12 -1.60 4.03
CA LEU A 52 -7.28 -0.41 3.84
C LEU A 52 -8.03 0.70 3.09
N ARG A 53 -8.86 0.32 2.11
CA ARG A 53 -9.66 1.27 1.34
C ARG A 53 -10.73 1.92 2.20
N GLU A 54 -11.44 1.14 3.02
CA GLU A 54 -12.43 1.67 3.96
C GLU A 54 -11.78 2.62 4.96
N LEU A 55 -10.64 2.25 5.53
CA LEU A 55 -9.90 3.10 6.45
C LEU A 55 -9.50 4.45 5.83
N LEU A 56 -8.99 4.44 4.59
CA LEU A 56 -8.66 5.67 3.86
C LEU A 56 -9.89 6.56 3.60
N ILE A 57 -11.07 5.97 3.41
CA ILE A 57 -12.32 6.71 3.23
C ILE A 57 -12.77 7.32 4.56
N GLU A 58 -12.81 6.50 5.62
CA GLU A 58 -13.23 6.91 6.96
C GLU A 58 -12.37 8.06 7.50
N ARG A 59 -11.06 7.97 7.29
CA ARG A 59 -10.06 8.94 7.77
C ARG A 59 -9.60 9.90 6.68
N SER A 60 -10.39 10.10 5.63
CA SER A 60 -10.04 10.97 4.49
C SER A 60 -9.65 12.41 4.90
N ARG A 61 -10.25 12.95 5.95
CA ARG A 61 -9.85 14.28 6.49
C ARG A 61 -8.46 14.29 7.11
N GLU A 62 -8.05 13.19 7.73
CA GLU A 62 -6.72 13.04 8.31
C GLU A 62 -5.67 12.83 7.22
N VAL A 63 -6.02 12.14 6.12
CA VAL A 63 -5.19 12.05 4.91
C VAL A 63 -4.85 13.46 4.40
N ASP A 64 -5.87 14.31 4.23
CA ASP A 64 -5.69 15.68 3.75
C ASP A 64 -4.83 16.51 4.71
N ALA A 65 -5.05 16.38 6.02
CA ALA A 65 -4.25 17.07 7.03
C ALA A 65 -2.79 16.59 7.03
N ALA A 66 -2.54 15.28 6.96
CA ALA A 66 -1.20 14.71 6.95
C ALA A 66 -0.41 15.15 5.70
N MET A 67 -1.09 15.30 4.55
CA MET A 67 -0.52 15.90 3.35
C MET A 67 -0.22 17.38 3.52
N ALA A 68 -1.17 18.17 4.04
CA ALA A 68 -1.03 19.61 4.20
C ALA A 68 0.07 20.00 5.19
N HIS A 69 0.23 19.23 6.27
CA HIS A 69 1.25 19.47 7.30
C HIS A 69 2.61 18.84 6.98
N GLY A 70 2.76 18.18 5.82
CA GLY A 70 4.01 17.55 5.40
C GLY A 70 4.45 16.36 6.26
N GLN A 71 3.56 15.82 7.10
CA GLN A 71 3.87 14.74 8.05
C GLN A 71 4.29 13.45 7.33
N ILE A 72 3.79 13.24 6.11
CA ILE A 72 4.08 12.06 5.31
C ILE A 72 5.14 12.30 4.22
N GLN A 73 5.77 13.48 4.13
CA GLN A 73 6.74 13.78 3.06
C GLN A 73 7.92 12.81 3.02
N GLN A 74 8.45 12.45 4.20
CA GLN A 74 9.55 11.48 4.28
C GLN A 74 9.12 10.08 3.85
N LEU A 75 7.93 9.64 4.27
CA LEU A 75 7.36 8.34 3.90
C LEU A 75 7.04 8.28 2.41
N GLN A 76 6.59 9.39 1.83
CA GLN A 76 6.31 9.47 0.41
C GLN A 76 7.55 9.25 -0.46
N PHE A 77 8.70 9.78 -0.04
CA PHE A 77 9.98 9.49 -0.71
C PHE A 77 10.36 8.01 -0.66
N VAL A 78 10.09 7.33 0.47
CA VAL A 78 10.31 5.87 0.60
C VAL A 78 9.36 5.08 -0.29
N VAL A 79 8.09 5.51 -0.35
CA VAL A 79 7.08 4.92 -1.23
C VAL A 79 7.47 5.08 -2.69
N ASP A 80 7.89 6.27 -3.12
CA ASP A 80 8.28 6.53 -4.51
C ASP A 80 9.49 5.67 -4.92
N GLN A 81 10.51 5.56 -4.04
CA GLN A 81 11.63 4.65 -4.26
C GLN A 81 11.19 3.19 -4.37
N THR A 82 10.24 2.77 -3.52
CA THR A 82 9.75 1.39 -3.51
C THR A 82 8.94 1.09 -4.77
N LEU A 83 7.98 1.95 -5.12
CA LEU A 83 7.16 1.79 -6.32
C LEU A 83 8.01 1.79 -7.59
N SER A 84 9.09 2.58 -7.64
CA SER A 84 10.05 2.54 -8.75
C SER A 84 10.71 1.17 -8.89
N LYS A 85 11.06 0.50 -7.78
CA LYS A 85 11.68 -0.84 -7.80
C LYS A 85 10.69 -1.95 -8.16
N VAL A 86 9.43 -1.82 -7.72
CA VAL A 86 8.41 -2.84 -7.95
C VAL A 86 7.94 -2.88 -9.41
N ARG A 87 7.92 -1.74 -10.11
CA ARG A 87 7.57 -1.68 -11.55
C ARG A 87 8.45 -2.57 -12.43
N ASP A 88 9.69 -2.84 -12.02
CA ASP A 88 10.64 -3.65 -12.78
C ASP A 88 10.65 -5.13 -12.39
N THR A 89 9.80 -5.58 -11.45
CA THR A 89 9.79 -6.97 -11.02
C THR A 89 8.80 -7.77 -11.86
N PRO A 90 9.23 -8.59 -12.83
CA PRO A 90 8.32 -9.48 -13.54
C PRO A 90 7.75 -10.49 -12.56
N ILE A 91 6.42 -10.64 -12.57
CA ILE A 91 5.75 -11.77 -11.93
C ILE A 91 6.24 -13.01 -12.68
N ALA A 92 7.21 -13.71 -12.11
CA ALA A 92 7.62 -15.02 -12.58
C ALA A 92 6.36 -15.90 -12.62
N SER A 93 5.97 -16.26 -13.85
CA SER A 93 4.84 -17.14 -14.16
C SER A 93 5.24 -18.60 -13.98
#